data_AF-A0A7M2RFD4-F1
#
_entry.id   AF-A0A7M2RFD4-F1
#
_cell.length_a   1.000
_cell.length_b   1.000
_cell.length_c   1.000
_cell.angle_alpha   90.00
_cell.angle_beta   90.00
_cell.angle_gamma   90.00
#
_symmetry.space_group_name_H-M   'P 1'
#
loop_
_entity.id
_entity.type
_entity.pdbx_description
1 polymer ?
#
loop_
_entity_poly.entity_id
_entity_poly.type
_entity_poly.pdbx_seq_one_letter_code
_entity_poly.pdbx_strand_id
1 'polypeptide(L)'
;MKKSKFRYMSAGDKTFTVANYVFLTLIFVVILYPLIYVVSASFSDPQAVISGEVVLFPVRPTLKGYKAVFQNKKIITGFINSFIYLFAGTALNLVMTMLCAYPLSRKEFKARGFLSLFFVFTMYFSGGMVPTYILVNKLGLLNTRAAMIIPSAMSTYNMIICRTYIMNTIPDELYEASQLDGCTPFRYLLSVVMPLSKPIMAVLTLYYGVSRWNDYFTAMLYLNKDKLQPLTTIMREILIMSKVDMTKVADASAVSKLQGMSDLLKYSTIVVASLPVMLLYPFVQKYLVKGVMIGSVKG
;
A
#
# COMPACT_ATOMS: atom_id res chain seq x y z
N MET A 1 -25.90 3.30 -15.18
CA MET A 1 -27.05 2.37 -15.23
C MET A 1 -27.83 2.59 -16.52
N LYS A 2 -28.08 1.54 -17.32
CA LYS A 2 -29.07 1.63 -18.41
C LYS A 2 -30.42 2.01 -17.78
N LYS A 3 -30.91 3.23 -18.01
CA LYS A 3 -32.15 3.83 -17.46
C LYS A 3 -33.40 2.94 -17.58
N SER A 4 -33.36 1.93 -18.45
CA SER A 4 -34.41 0.94 -18.69
C SER A 4 -34.77 0.09 -17.46
N LYS A 5 -33.82 -0.38 -16.62
CA LYS A 5 -34.14 -1.34 -15.54
C LYS A 5 -34.95 -0.77 -14.38
N PHE A 6 -34.76 0.52 -14.03
CA PHE A 6 -35.40 1.11 -12.83
C PHE A 6 -36.92 1.28 -12.99
N ARG A 7 -37.41 1.46 -14.22
CA ARG A 7 -38.83 1.70 -14.51
C ARG A 7 -39.69 0.45 -14.26
N TYR A 8 -39.15 -0.74 -14.52
CA TYR A 8 -39.83 -2.04 -14.39
C TYR A 8 -39.65 -2.72 -13.03
N MET A 9 -38.98 -2.09 -12.06
CA MET A 9 -38.80 -2.62 -10.71
C MET A 9 -40.08 -2.51 -9.87
N SER A 10 -40.30 -3.48 -8.97
CA SER A 10 -41.39 -3.47 -7.98
C SER A 10 -41.28 -2.21 -7.10
N ALA A 11 -42.40 -1.77 -6.50
CA ALA A 11 -42.40 -0.61 -5.61
C ALA A 11 -41.44 -0.80 -4.42
N GLY A 12 -41.35 -2.02 -3.88
CA GLY A 12 -40.39 -2.39 -2.83
C GLY A 12 -38.94 -2.34 -3.30
N ASP A 13 -38.66 -2.78 -4.54
CA ASP A 13 -37.30 -2.71 -5.11
C ASP A 13 -36.86 -1.27 -5.36
N LYS A 14 -37.80 -0.40 -5.75
CA LYS A 14 -37.54 1.03 -5.96
C LYS A 14 -37.22 1.74 -4.65
N THR A 15 -38.01 1.52 -3.59
CA THR A 15 -37.74 2.12 -2.27
C THR A 15 -36.43 1.60 -1.68
N PHE A 16 -36.17 0.30 -1.77
CA PHE A 16 -34.90 -0.30 -1.33
C PHE A 16 -33.70 0.27 -2.09
N THR A 17 -33.80 0.40 -3.42
CA THR A 17 -32.72 0.96 -4.24
C THR A 17 -32.44 2.42 -3.87
N VAL A 18 -33.48 3.25 -3.73
CA VAL A 18 -33.32 4.66 -3.33
C VAL A 18 -32.72 4.76 -1.93
N ALA A 19 -33.22 3.99 -0.96
CA ALA A 19 -32.67 3.97 0.40
C ALA A 19 -31.18 3.57 0.41
N ASN A 20 -30.80 2.55 -0.37
CA ASN A 20 -29.42 2.13 -0.52
C ASN A 20 -28.54 3.23 -1.15
N TYR A 21 -29.01 3.91 -2.19
CA TYR A 21 -28.27 5.03 -2.79
C TYR A 21 -28.08 6.18 -1.80
N VAL A 22 -29.10 6.53 -1.03
CA VAL A 22 -29.01 7.57 0.01
C VAL A 22 -27.98 7.17 1.07
N PHE A 23 -28.07 5.94 1.57
CA PHE A 23 -27.14 5.41 2.58
C PHE A 23 -25.68 5.39 2.07
N LEU A 24 -25.43 4.88 0.87
CA LEU A 24 -24.11 4.88 0.25
C LEU A 24 -23.57 6.29 -0.01
N THR A 25 -24.44 7.24 -0.38
CA THR A 25 -24.05 8.65 -0.57
C THR A 25 -23.66 9.29 0.76
N LEU A 26 -24.38 9.01 1.84
CA LEU A 26 -24.03 9.51 3.17
C LEU A 26 -22.66 8.99 3.62
N ILE A 27 -22.41 7.68 3.48
CA ILE A 27 -21.09 7.10 3.77
C ILE A 27 -20.00 7.76 2.94
N PHE A 28 -20.26 7.95 1.64
CA PHE A 28 -19.31 8.61 0.75
C PHE A 28 -18.96 10.02 1.21
N VAL A 29 -19.95 10.83 1.61
CA VAL A 29 -19.73 12.19 2.12
C VAL A 29 -18.93 12.17 3.43
N VAL A 30 -19.23 11.26 4.36
CA VAL A 30 -18.51 11.12 5.64
C VAL A 30 -17.03 10.79 5.42
N ILE A 31 -16.71 9.94 4.44
CA ILE A 31 -15.32 9.58 4.10
C ILE A 31 -14.63 10.71 3.32
N LEU A 32 -15.34 11.37 2.43
CA LEU A 32 -14.76 12.40 1.55
C LEU A 32 -14.44 13.69 2.31
N TYR A 33 -15.26 14.06 3.30
CA TYR A 33 -15.08 15.28 4.09
C TYR A 33 -13.67 15.44 4.70
N PRO A 34 -13.14 14.50 5.50
CA PRO A 34 -11.80 14.64 6.08
C PRO A 34 -10.68 14.69 5.02
N LEU A 35 -10.86 14.03 3.87
CA LEU A 35 -9.88 14.09 2.77
C LEU A 35 -9.84 15.48 2.13
N ILE A 36 -11.02 16.07 1.85
CA ILE A 36 -11.12 17.44 1.36
C ILE A 36 -10.53 18.40 2.38
N TYR A 37 -10.86 18.24 3.67
CA TYR A 37 -10.33 19.08 4.73
C TYR A 37 -8.80 19.07 4.77
N VAL A 38 -8.16 17.90 4.71
CA VAL A 38 -6.68 17.80 4.71
C VAL A 38 -6.07 18.54 3.51
N VAL A 39 -6.67 18.41 2.32
CA VAL A 39 -6.22 19.13 1.13
C VAL A 39 -6.43 20.64 1.33
N SER A 40 -7.62 21.08 1.73
CA SER A 40 -7.93 22.49 1.93
C SER A 40 -7.06 23.13 3.01
N ALA A 41 -6.81 22.45 4.13
CA ALA A 41 -5.92 22.91 5.19
C ALA A 41 -4.46 23.01 4.73
N SER A 42 -3.99 22.10 3.86
CA SER A 42 -2.62 22.14 3.32
C SER A 42 -2.33 23.36 2.42
N PHE A 43 -3.38 23.90 1.78
CA PHE A 43 -3.31 25.10 0.96
C PHE A 43 -3.73 26.38 1.70
N SER A 44 -4.14 26.32 2.96
CA SER A 44 -4.64 27.48 3.71
C SER A 44 -3.55 28.18 4.53
N ASP A 45 -3.75 29.46 4.88
CA ASP A 45 -2.83 30.16 5.76
C ASP A 45 -2.81 29.53 7.17
N PRO A 46 -1.64 29.38 7.84
CA PRO A 46 -1.53 28.83 9.18
C PRO A 46 -2.52 29.40 10.20
N GLN A 47 -2.77 30.71 10.14
CA GLN A 47 -3.69 31.37 11.07
C GLN A 47 -5.14 30.97 10.82
N ALA A 48 -5.53 30.73 9.56
CA ALA A 48 -6.86 30.25 9.20
C ALA A 48 -7.11 28.80 9.67
N VAL A 49 -6.07 27.98 9.64
CA VAL A 49 -6.15 26.57 10.09
C VAL A 49 -6.32 26.50 11.61
N ILE A 50 -5.53 27.28 12.38
CA ILE A 50 -5.62 27.29 13.85
C ILE A 50 -6.95 27.86 14.35
N SER A 51 -7.43 28.93 13.71
CA SER A 51 -8.68 29.60 14.08
C SER A 51 -9.94 28.81 13.70
N GLY A 52 -9.81 27.69 12.97
CA GLY A 52 -10.94 26.88 12.54
C GLY A 52 -11.75 27.51 11.39
N GLU A 53 -11.21 28.50 10.69
CA GLU A 53 -11.86 29.12 9.52
C GLU A 53 -11.98 28.15 8.33
N VAL A 54 -11.10 27.15 8.26
CA VAL A 54 -11.07 26.17 7.16
C VAL A 54 -12.12 25.09 7.40
N VAL A 55 -13.13 25.00 6.53
CA VAL A 55 -14.19 23.96 6.60
C VAL A 55 -14.15 23.06 5.36
N LEU A 56 -14.34 23.64 4.18
CA LEU A 56 -14.39 22.92 2.90
C LEU A 56 -13.39 23.44 1.88
N PHE A 57 -13.24 24.76 1.77
CA PHE A 57 -12.35 25.40 0.80
C PHE A 57 -11.12 26.01 1.47
N PRO A 58 -9.99 26.13 0.75
CA PRO A 58 -8.82 26.81 1.26
C PRO A 58 -9.12 28.26 1.62
N VAL A 59 -8.72 28.69 2.82
CA VAL A 59 -8.85 30.07 3.27
C VAL A 59 -7.49 30.74 3.18
N ARG A 60 -7.42 31.86 2.45
CA ARG A 60 -6.18 32.59 2.14
C ARG A 60 -5.11 31.66 1.54
N PRO A 61 -5.29 31.22 0.27
CA PRO A 61 -4.44 30.21 -0.34
C PRO A 61 -2.94 30.53 -0.26
N THR A 62 -2.14 29.55 0.16
CA THR A 62 -0.68 29.69 0.31
C THR A 62 0.06 28.39 0.00
N LEU A 63 1.32 28.52 -0.43
CA LEU A 63 2.23 27.40 -0.71
C LEU A 63 3.34 27.27 0.34
N LYS A 64 3.25 28.01 1.45
CA LYS A 64 4.25 27.98 2.54
C LYS A 64 4.49 26.56 3.07
N GLY A 65 3.43 25.75 3.18
CA GLY A 65 3.49 24.39 3.70
C GLY A 65 4.30 23.47 2.81
N TYR A 66 4.03 23.48 1.52
CA TYR A 66 4.81 22.74 0.52
C TYR A 66 6.27 23.19 0.47
N LYS A 67 6.53 24.50 0.55
CA LYS A 67 7.91 25.01 0.63
C LYS A 67 8.63 24.47 1.86
N ALA A 68 7.97 24.44 3.02
CA ALA A 68 8.53 23.86 4.25
C ALA A 68 8.78 22.35 4.11
N VAL A 69 7.90 21.61 3.43
CA VAL A 69 8.07 20.18 3.13
C VAL A 69 9.34 19.94 2.30
N PHE A 70 9.52 20.66 1.19
CA PHE A 70 10.66 20.48 0.30
C PHE A 70 11.96 21.11 0.82
N GLN A 71 11.91 22.01 1.81
CA GLN A 71 13.11 22.49 2.50
C GLN A 71 13.58 21.52 3.59
N ASN A 72 12.70 20.64 4.07
CA ASN A 72 13.04 19.69 5.10
C ASN A 72 13.80 18.48 4.53
N LYS A 73 15.11 18.45 4.77
CA LYS A 73 16.01 17.35 4.34
C LYS A 73 15.57 15.98 4.85
N LYS A 74 14.98 15.88 6.06
CA LYS A 74 14.46 14.61 6.59
C LYS A 74 13.33 14.09 5.70
N ILE A 75 12.38 14.94 5.34
CA ILE A 75 11.23 14.54 4.50
C ILE A 75 11.71 14.07 3.11
N ILE A 76 12.61 14.82 2.47
CA ILE A 76 13.18 14.40 1.16
C ILE A 76 13.90 13.04 1.28
N THR A 77 14.73 12.87 2.31
CA THR A 77 15.46 11.61 2.52
C THR A 77 14.48 10.45 2.76
N GLY A 78 13.43 10.68 3.56
CA GLY A 78 12.37 9.71 3.81
C GLY A 78 11.62 9.33 2.55
N PHE A 79 11.31 10.30 1.70
CA PHE A 79 10.65 10.08 0.41
C PHE A 79 11.52 9.18 -0.49
N ILE A 80 12.80 9.50 -0.64
CA ILE A 80 13.75 8.69 -1.43
C ILE A 80 13.84 7.26 -0.87
N ASN A 81 13.98 7.10 0.45
CA ASN A 81 14.04 5.78 1.07
C ASN A 81 12.73 4.99 0.86
N SER A 82 11.56 5.63 1.02
CA SER A 82 10.27 5.00 0.74
C SER A 82 10.17 4.51 -0.70
N PHE A 83 10.65 5.27 -1.67
CA PHE A 83 10.70 4.80 -3.07
C PHE A 83 11.66 3.62 -3.27
N ILE A 84 12.82 3.64 -2.62
CA ILE A 84 13.77 2.52 -2.68
C ILE A 84 13.11 1.26 -2.11
N TYR A 85 12.48 1.35 -0.93
CA TYR A 85 11.80 0.20 -0.30
C TYR A 85 10.59 -0.26 -1.10
N LEU A 86 9.84 0.68 -1.69
CA LEU A 86 8.72 0.38 -2.58
C LEU A 86 9.19 -0.42 -3.78
N PHE A 87 10.13 0.09 -4.58
CA PHE A 87 10.55 -0.56 -5.82
C PHE A 87 11.37 -1.83 -5.57
N ALA A 88 12.44 -1.74 -4.77
CA ALA A 88 13.31 -2.89 -4.54
C ALA A 88 12.60 -3.99 -3.74
N GLY A 89 11.81 -3.61 -2.73
CA GLY A 89 11.03 -4.55 -1.93
C GLY A 89 9.92 -5.21 -2.75
N THR A 90 9.17 -4.45 -3.55
CA THR A 90 8.10 -5.02 -4.38
C THR A 90 8.65 -5.89 -5.50
N ALA A 91 9.75 -5.50 -6.14
CA ALA A 91 10.40 -6.34 -7.15
C ALA A 91 10.87 -7.68 -6.56
N LEU A 92 11.55 -7.65 -5.40
CA LEU A 92 11.96 -8.87 -4.72
C LEU A 92 10.76 -9.74 -4.33
N ASN A 93 9.71 -9.10 -3.80
CA ASN A 93 8.46 -9.79 -3.45
C ASN A 93 7.87 -10.55 -4.63
N LEU A 94 7.74 -9.91 -5.80
CA LEU A 94 7.20 -10.55 -6.99
C LEU A 94 8.08 -11.69 -7.48
N VAL A 95 9.40 -11.51 -7.49
CA VAL A 95 10.35 -12.56 -7.90
C VAL A 95 10.22 -13.77 -6.97
N MET A 96 10.29 -13.58 -5.66
CA MET A 96 10.19 -14.67 -4.68
C MET A 96 8.83 -15.36 -4.75
N THR A 97 7.74 -14.59 -4.88
CA THR A 97 6.40 -15.14 -5.04
C THR A 97 6.28 -15.98 -6.31
N MET A 98 6.76 -15.51 -7.46
CA MET A 98 6.68 -16.26 -8.72
C MET A 98 7.53 -17.53 -8.69
N LEU A 99 8.76 -17.44 -8.17
CA LEU A 99 9.66 -18.59 -8.05
C LEU A 99 9.11 -19.68 -7.11
N CYS A 100 8.35 -19.31 -6.09
CA CYS A 100 7.71 -20.25 -5.18
C CYS A 100 6.37 -20.77 -5.72
N ALA A 101 5.52 -19.88 -6.25
CA ALA A 101 4.18 -20.22 -6.71
C ALA A 101 4.17 -21.15 -7.93
N TYR A 102 5.10 -20.95 -8.88
CA TYR A 102 5.13 -21.72 -10.12
C TYR A 102 5.36 -23.22 -9.89
N PRO A 103 6.43 -23.68 -9.22
CA PRO A 103 6.63 -25.11 -8.98
C PRO A 103 5.48 -25.75 -8.18
N LEU A 104 4.90 -25.01 -7.23
CA LEU A 104 3.77 -25.50 -6.42
C LEU A 104 2.45 -25.60 -7.19
N SER A 105 2.31 -24.87 -8.30
CA SER A 105 1.14 -24.94 -9.17
C SER A 105 1.12 -26.22 -10.02
N ARG A 106 2.30 -26.78 -10.32
CA ARG A 106 2.48 -27.94 -11.20
C ARG A 106 2.12 -29.26 -10.52
N LYS A 107 1.53 -30.20 -11.26
CA LYS A 107 1.11 -31.52 -10.76
C LYS A 107 2.27 -32.50 -10.62
N GLU A 108 3.28 -32.32 -11.47
CA GLU A 108 4.50 -33.12 -11.60
C GLU A 108 5.43 -32.94 -10.39
N PHE A 109 5.30 -31.81 -9.69
CA PHE A 109 6.10 -31.52 -8.51
C PHE A 109 5.58 -32.29 -7.29
N LYS A 110 6.17 -33.47 -7.05
CA LYS A 110 5.74 -34.42 -6.00
C LYS A 110 5.64 -33.79 -4.60
N ALA A 111 6.55 -32.87 -4.26
CA ALA A 111 6.59 -32.23 -2.94
C ALA A 111 5.56 -31.09 -2.76
N ARG A 112 4.72 -30.79 -3.76
CA ARG A 112 3.79 -29.65 -3.73
C ARG A 112 2.83 -29.67 -2.54
N GLY A 113 2.33 -30.85 -2.15
CA GLY A 113 1.35 -30.98 -1.07
C GLY A 113 1.97 -30.65 0.29
N PHE A 114 3.11 -31.30 0.58
CA PHE A 114 3.87 -31.07 1.81
C PHE A 114 4.35 -29.61 1.93
N LEU A 115 4.97 -29.06 0.89
CA LEU A 115 5.45 -27.68 0.92
C LEU A 115 4.30 -26.66 1.03
N SER A 116 3.16 -26.91 0.36
CA SER A 116 1.98 -26.03 0.52
C SER A 116 1.48 -26.05 1.96
N LEU A 117 1.40 -27.23 2.59
CA LEU A 117 1.03 -27.35 4.00
C LEU A 117 2.04 -26.65 4.92
N PHE A 118 3.34 -26.80 4.65
CA PHE A 118 4.39 -26.12 5.40
C PHE A 118 4.27 -24.60 5.32
N PHE A 119 4.06 -24.04 4.13
CA PHE A 119 3.85 -22.59 3.98
C PHE A 119 2.59 -22.11 4.69
N VAL A 120 1.48 -22.84 4.57
CA VAL A 120 0.25 -22.51 5.31
C VAL A 120 0.48 -22.56 6.81
N PHE A 121 1.24 -23.54 7.30
CA PHE A 121 1.62 -23.60 8.72
C PHE A 121 2.39 -22.35 9.16
N THR A 122 3.40 -21.89 8.41
CA THR A 122 4.17 -20.67 8.77
C THR A 122 3.36 -19.38 8.67
N MET A 123 2.25 -19.37 7.92
CA MET A 123 1.32 -18.24 7.87
C MET A 123 0.53 -18.09 9.18
N TYR A 124 0.16 -19.20 9.82
CA TYR A 124 -0.62 -19.19 11.07
C TYR A 124 0.25 -19.29 12.32
N PHE A 125 1.38 -19.99 12.24
CA PHE A 125 2.33 -20.18 13.32
C PHE A 125 3.61 -19.40 13.02
N SER A 126 3.91 -18.41 13.85
CA SER A 126 5.17 -17.66 13.77
C SER A 126 5.78 -17.50 15.16
N GLY A 127 7.10 -17.35 15.22
CA GLY A 127 7.81 -17.03 16.48
C GLY A 127 7.44 -15.66 17.06
N GLY A 128 6.70 -14.82 16.32
CA GLY A 128 6.34 -13.48 16.75
C GLY A 128 7.48 -12.48 16.63
N MET A 129 7.21 -11.26 17.07
CA MET A 129 8.07 -10.10 16.83
C MET A 129 9.45 -10.20 17.49
N VAL A 130 9.52 -10.71 18.73
CA VAL A 130 10.77 -10.74 19.51
C VAL A 130 11.79 -11.72 18.91
N PRO A 131 11.45 -12.99 18.62
CA PRO A 131 12.36 -13.91 17.93
C PRO A 131 12.78 -13.42 16.55
N THR A 132 11.86 -12.85 15.76
CA THR A 132 12.20 -12.28 14.44
C THR A 132 13.18 -11.12 14.58
N TYR A 133 13.02 -10.25 15.58
CA TYR A 133 13.98 -9.18 15.86
C TYR A 133 15.38 -9.73 16.22
N ILE A 134 15.44 -10.72 17.11
CA ILE A 134 16.72 -11.35 17.50
C ILE A 134 17.39 -11.99 16.27
N LEU A 135 16.63 -12.63 15.39
CA LEU A 135 17.15 -13.22 14.15
C LEU A 135 17.75 -12.15 13.23
N VAL A 136 17.01 -11.07 12.96
CA VAL A 136 17.48 -9.96 12.10
C VAL A 136 18.74 -9.31 12.69
N ASN A 137 18.81 -9.19 14.03
CA ASN A 137 20.02 -8.74 14.73
C ASN A 137 21.20 -9.69 14.56
N LYS A 138 21.00 -10.99 14.77
CA LYS A 138 22.05 -12.01 14.61
C LYS A 138 22.56 -12.10 13.17
N LEU A 139 21.71 -11.83 12.18
CA LEU A 139 22.10 -11.74 10.77
C LEU A 139 22.83 -10.44 10.41
N GLY A 140 23.02 -9.51 11.36
CA GLY A 140 23.71 -8.24 11.13
C GLY A 140 22.93 -7.27 10.23
N LEU A 141 21.62 -7.49 10.06
CA LEU A 141 20.79 -6.70 9.14
C LEU A 141 20.26 -5.41 9.76
N LEU A 142 20.29 -5.27 11.09
CA LEU A 142 19.80 -4.06 11.76
C LEU A 142 20.50 -2.81 11.23
N ASN A 143 19.76 -1.70 11.17
CA ASN A 143 20.26 -0.44 10.64
C ASN A 143 20.77 -0.51 9.19
N THR A 144 20.21 -1.41 8.39
CA THR A 144 20.43 -1.50 6.95
C THR A 144 19.13 -1.48 6.18
N ARG A 145 19.17 -1.10 4.90
CA ARG A 145 18.02 -1.19 3.99
C ARG A 145 17.51 -2.62 3.82
N ALA A 146 18.39 -3.60 3.96
CA ALA A 146 18.07 -5.01 3.82
C ALA A 146 17.13 -5.50 4.93
N ALA A 147 17.18 -4.94 6.14
CA ALA A 147 16.23 -5.27 7.21
C ALA A 147 14.78 -4.89 6.87
N MET A 148 14.58 -3.87 6.02
CA MET A 148 13.23 -3.55 5.53
C MET A 148 12.79 -4.55 4.45
N ILE A 149 13.70 -4.98 3.58
CA ILE A 149 13.36 -5.70 2.34
C ILE A 149 13.29 -7.22 2.55
N ILE A 150 14.31 -7.81 3.17
CA ILE A 150 14.52 -9.27 3.20
C ILE A 150 13.53 -10.01 4.11
N PRO A 151 13.29 -9.59 5.38
CA PRO A 151 12.45 -10.36 6.29
C PRO A 151 11.01 -10.57 5.79
N SER A 152 10.52 -9.64 4.98
CA SER A 152 9.19 -9.66 4.38
C SER A 152 9.24 -9.82 2.86
N ALA A 153 10.29 -10.47 2.33
CA ALA A 153 10.52 -10.69 0.90
C ALA A 153 9.51 -11.63 0.23
N MET A 154 8.66 -12.32 1.01
CA MET A 154 7.55 -13.09 0.47
C MET A 154 6.41 -13.09 1.49
N SER A 155 5.18 -13.02 0.97
CA SER A 155 3.98 -13.24 1.77
C SER A 155 3.37 -14.55 1.31
N THR A 156 3.18 -15.48 2.24
CA THR A 156 2.57 -16.78 1.95
C THR A 156 1.18 -16.61 1.34
N TYR A 157 0.39 -15.67 1.85
CA TYR A 157 -0.94 -15.39 1.32
C TYR A 157 -0.90 -15.00 -0.16
N ASN A 158 -0.04 -14.04 -0.53
CA ASN A 158 0.13 -13.60 -1.91
C ASN A 158 0.67 -14.71 -2.81
N MET A 159 1.56 -15.57 -2.27
CA MET A 159 2.05 -16.76 -2.97
C MET A 159 0.92 -17.74 -3.28
N ILE A 160 0.04 -18.03 -2.32
CA ILE A 160 -1.12 -18.92 -2.53
C ILE A 160 -2.08 -18.37 -3.58
N ILE A 161 -2.35 -17.05 -3.57
CA ILE A 161 -3.16 -16.41 -4.61
C ILE A 161 -2.50 -16.57 -5.98
N CYS A 162 -1.20 -16.27 -6.09
CA CYS A 162 -0.45 -16.41 -7.33
C CYS A 162 -0.50 -17.84 -7.87
N ARG A 163 -0.22 -18.82 -7.01
CA ARG A 163 -0.29 -20.24 -7.34
C ARG A 163 -1.67 -20.64 -7.86
N THR A 164 -2.73 -20.24 -7.16
CA THR A 164 -4.11 -20.56 -7.52
C THR A 164 -4.48 -19.92 -8.87
N TYR A 165 -4.03 -18.69 -9.12
CA TYR A 165 -4.22 -18.04 -10.41
C TYR A 165 -3.53 -18.81 -11.54
N ILE A 166 -2.27 -19.21 -11.35
CA ILE A 166 -1.50 -19.98 -12.34
C ILE A 166 -2.22 -21.31 -12.65
N MET A 167 -2.66 -22.04 -11.62
CA MET A 167 -3.37 -23.32 -11.77
C MET A 167 -4.69 -23.19 -12.54
N ASN A 168 -5.44 -22.12 -12.33
CA ASN A 168 -6.76 -21.96 -12.93
C ASN A 168 -6.74 -21.28 -14.30
N THR A 169 -5.70 -20.51 -14.60
CA THR A 169 -5.64 -19.67 -15.81
C THR A 169 -4.79 -20.30 -16.90
N ILE A 170 -3.76 -21.07 -16.53
CA ILE A 170 -2.81 -21.65 -17.48
C ILE A 170 -3.15 -23.13 -17.67
N PRO A 171 -3.70 -23.54 -18.83
CA PRO A 171 -4.05 -24.93 -19.09
C PRO A 171 -2.82 -25.84 -19.10
N ASP A 172 -3.00 -27.10 -18.70
CA ASP A 172 -1.89 -28.07 -18.64
C ASP A 172 -1.39 -28.46 -20.04
N GLU A 173 -2.24 -28.35 -21.06
CA GLU A 173 -1.91 -28.65 -22.46
C GLU A 173 -0.80 -27.72 -23.00
N LEU A 174 -0.75 -26.46 -22.55
CA LEU A 174 0.35 -25.55 -22.91
C LEU A 174 1.70 -26.01 -22.37
N TYR A 175 1.70 -26.65 -21.20
CA TYR A 175 2.92 -27.18 -20.62
C TYR A 175 3.36 -28.44 -21.38
N GLU A 176 2.44 -29.36 -21.65
CA GLU A 176 2.73 -30.57 -22.43
C GLU A 176 3.26 -30.25 -23.82
N ALA A 177 2.65 -29.30 -24.53
CA ALA A 177 3.14 -28.80 -25.81
C ALA A 177 4.57 -28.22 -25.68
N SER A 178 4.83 -27.42 -24.64
CA SER A 178 6.17 -26.88 -24.42
C SER A 178 7.23 -27.94 -24.12
N GLN A 179 6.85 -29.05 -23.47
CA GLN A 179 7.74 -30.18 -23.22
C GLN A 179 8.09 -30.92 -24.51
N LEU A 180 7.12 -31.09 -25.42
CA LEU A 180 7.36 -31.65 -26.75
C LEU A 180 8.32 -30.78 -27.58
N ASP A 181 8.25 -29.45 -27.43
CA ASP A 181 9.18 -28.49 -28.03
C ASP A 181 10.56 -28.43 -27.33
N GLY A 182 10.81 -29.27 -26.33
CA GLY A 182 12.09 -29.30 -25.59
C GLY A 182 12.30 -28.07 -24.68
N CYS A 183 11.23 -27.36 -24.30
CA CYS A 183 11.31 -26.19 -23.44
C CYS A 183 11.65 -26.59 -22.00
N THR A 184 12.70 -26.00 -21.42
CA THR A 184 13.05 -26.23 -20.02
C THR A 184 11.99 -25.61 -19.09
N PRO A 185 11.74 -26.18 -17.88
CA PRO A 185 10.73 -25.65 -16.96
C PRO A 185 10.96 -24.18 -16.56
N PHE A 186 12.22 -23.75 -16.48
CA PHE A 186 12.57 -22.36 -16.20
C PHE A 186 12.29 -21.44 -17.40
N ARG A 187 12.57 -21.90 -18.63
CA ARG A 187 12.21 -21.16 -19.84
C ARG A 187 10.70 -21.05 -20.01
N TYR A 188 9.94 -22.09 -19.65
CA TYR A 188 8.48 -22.07 -19.62
C TYR A 188 7.95 -21.01 -18.63
N LEU A 189 8.54 -20.93 -17.44
CA LEU A 189 8.21 -19.88 -16.46
C LEU A 189 8.36 -18.47 -17.07
N LEU A 190 9.50 -18.17 -17.69
CA LEU A 190 9.78 -16.84 -18.23
C LEU A 190 8.99 -16.52 -19.51
N SER A 191 8.81 -17.50 -20.39
CA SER A 191 8.29 -17.28 -21.74
C SER A 191 6.77 -17.44 -21.83
N VAL A 192 6.17 -18.24 -20.95
CA VAL A 192 4.72 -18.56 -20.98
C VAL A 192 4.03 -18.11 -19.70
N VAL A 193 4.50 -18.58 -18.54
CA VAL A 193 3.81 -18.33 -17.26
C VAL A 193 3.83 -16.85 -16.89
N MET A 194 4.99 -16.19 -16.95
CA MET A 194 5.11 -14.77 -16.62
C MET A 194 4.23 -13.86 -17.50
N PRO A 195 4.22 -13.97 -18.85
CA PRO A 195 3.32 -13.18 -19.69
C PRO A 195 1.83 -13.40 -19.42
N LEU A 196 1.43 -14.65 -19.19
CA LEU A 196 0.03 -15.00 -18.87
C LEU A 196 -0.37 -14.58 -17.45
N SER A 197 0.60 -14.44 -16.55
CA SER A 197 0.39 -14.02 -15.16
C SER A 197 0.43 -12.50 -14.96
N LYS A 198 0.53 -11.70 -16.03
CA LYS A 198 0.52 -10.22 -15.94
C LYS A 198 -0.65 -9.67 -15.10
N PRO A 199 -1.90 -10.16 -15.22
CA PRO A 199 -3.01 -9.65 -14.42
C PRO A 199 -2.79 -9.87 -12.91
N ILE A 200 -2.38 -11.08 -12.49
CA ILE A 200 -2.13 -11.34 -11.08
C ILE A 200 -0.90 -10.60 -10.56
N MET A 201 0.17 -10.50 -11.36
CA MET A 201 1.35 -9.73 -11.00
C MET A 201 1.02 -8.25 -10.76
N ALA A 202 0.11 -7.65 -11.52
CA ALA A 202 -0.34 -6.28 -11.31
C ALA A 202 -1.07 -6.12 -9.96
N VAL A 203 -1.93 -7.07 -9.60
CA VAL A 203 -2.62 -7.09 -8.31
C VAL A 203 -1.62 -7.23 -7.15
N LEU A 204 -0.69 -8.18 -7.26
CA LEU A 204 0.34 -8.39 -6.24
C LEU A 204 1.28 -7.20 -6.09
N THR A 205 1.61 -6.53 -7.20
CA THR A 205 2.41 -5.29 -7.20
C THR A 205 1.73 -4.23 -6.35
N LEU A 206 0.40 -4.07 -6.43
CA LEU A 206 -0.32 -3.13 -5.58
C LEU A 206 -0.34 -3.58 -4.13
N TYR A 207 -0.64 -4.85 -3.86
CA TYR A 207 -0.71 -5.35 -2.47
C TYR A 207 0.63 -5.17 -1.76
N TYR A 208 1.71 -5.61 -2.39
CA TYR A 208 3.06 -5.40 -1.87
C TYR A 208 3.45 -3.92 -1.85
N GLY A 209 3.18 -3.17 -2.92
CA GLY A 209 3.56 -1.77 -3.03
C GLY A 209 2.90 -0.90 -1.97
N VAL A 210 1.59 -1.03 -1.78
CA VAL A 210 0.83 -0.33 -0.73
C VAL A 210 1.33 -0.76 0.65
N SER A 211 1.60 -2.05 0.87
CA SER A 211 2.16 -2.51 2.14
C SER A 211 3.52 -1.87 2.43
N ARG A 212 4.44 -1.83 1.46
CA ARG A 212 5.77 -1.20 1.58
C ARG A 212 5.68 0.30 1.79
N TRP A 213 4.77 0.97 1.09
CA TRP A 213 4.58 2.41 1.23
C TRP A 213 4.13 2.79 2.64
N ASN A 214 3.30 1.94 3.27
CA ASN A 214 2.72 2.18 4.60
C ASN A 214 3.53 1.59 5.76
N ASP A 215 4.70 0.98 5.48
CA ASP A 215 5.47 0.22 6.47
C ASP A 215 6.30 1.12 7.40
N TYR A 216 5.64 1.68 8.42
CA TYR A 216 6.32 2.43 9.49
C TYR A 216 6.82 1.52 10.62
N PHE A 217 6.15 0.39 10.85
CA PHE A 217 6.38 -0.43 12.04
C PHE A 217 7.69 -1.22 11.93
N THR A 218 7.97 -1.83 10.77
CA THR A 218 9.24 -2.51 10.53
C THR A 218 10.42 -1.54 10.58
N ALA A 219 10.23 -0.31 10.08
CA ALA A 219 11.25 0.74 10.19
C ALA A 219 11.52 1.12 11.64
N MET A 220 10.47 1.32 12.44
CA MET A 220 10.60 1.60 13.88
C MET A 220 11.33 0.47 14.62
N LEU A 221 11.12 -0.79 14.19
CA LEU A 221 11.71 -1.94 14.83
C LEU A 221 13.18 -2.15 14.45
N TYR A 222 13.56 -1.93 13.19
CA TYR A 222 14.89 -2.32 12.68
C TYR A 222 15.84 -1.16 12.35
N LEU A 223 15.33 0.08 12.27
CA LEU A 223 16.10 1.25 11.86
C LEU A 223 16.18 2.28 12.99
N ASN A 224 17.41 2.58 13.42
CA ASN A 224 17.74 3.66 14.34
C ASN A 224 18.39 4.86 13.62
N LYS A 225 18.97 4.65 12.43
CA LYS A 225 19.63 5.73 11.67
C LYS A 225 18.60 6.60 10.94
N ASP A 226 18.54 7.89 11.26
CA ASP A 226 17.68 8.90 10.60
C ASP A 226 17.76 8.86 9.07
N LYS A 227 18.96 8.64 8.51
CA LYS A 227 19.18 8.60 7.05
C LYS A 227 18.51 7.44 6.34
N LEU A 228 18.03 6.42 7.06
CA LEU A 228 17.39 5.23 6.51
C LEU A 228 15.87 5.22 6.71
N GLN A 229 15.34 6.15 7.52
CA GLN A 229 13.92 6.18 7.85
C GLN A 229 13.08 6.41 6.58
N PRO A 230 11.97 5.67 6.42
CA PRO A 230 10.99 5.95 5.37
C PRO A 230 10.14 7.18 5.73
N LEU A 231 9.47 7.73 4.71
CA LEU A 231 8.58 8.88 4.86
C LEU A 231 7.50 8.66 5.92
N THR A 232 6.92 7.46 6.01
CA THR A 232 5.86 7.14 6.96
C THR A 232 6.29 7.24 8.42
N THR A 233 7.52 6.83 8.75
CA THR A 233 8.06 7.01 10.10
C THR A 233 8.30 8.48 10.40
N ILE A 234 8.85 9.24 9.44
CA ILE A 234 9.08 10.68 9.60
C ILE A 234 7.76 11.44 9.74
N MET A 235 6.73 11.06 8.98
CA MET A 235 5.38 11.59 9.15
C MET A 235 4.84 11.31 10.54
N ARG A 236 5.00 10.10 11.06
CA ARG A 236 4.59 9.75 12.42
C ARG A 236 5.34 10.60 13.46
N GLU A 237 6.64 10.80 13.30
CA GLU A 237 7.44 11.69 14.16
C GLU A 237 6.86 13.11 14.14
N ILE A 238 6.60 13.68 12.95
CA ILE A 238 5.98 15.00 12.80
C ILE A 238 4.60 15.05 13.46
N LEU A 239 3.76 14.01 13.26
CA LEU A 239 2.40 13.95 13.82
C LEU A 239 2.38 13.89 15.35
N ILE A 240 3.31 13.16 15.96
CA ILE A 240 3.38 12.94 17.41
C ILE A 240 4.15 14.07 18.11
N MET A 241 5.24 14.55 17.50
CA MET A 241 6.13 15.58 18.06
C MET A 241 5.70 17.02 17.72
N SER A 242 4.64 17.22 16.93
CA SER A 242 4.02 18.55 16.73
C SER A 242 3.40 19.15 18.00
N LYS A 243 3.42 18.44 19.13
CA LYS A 243 3.14 19.03 20.44
C LYS A 243 4.34 19.88 20.84
N VAL A 244 4.33 21.15 20.45
CA VAL A 244 5.28 22.16 20.94
C VAL A 244 5.27 22.10 22.47
N ASP A 245 6.45 21.92 23.10
CA ASP A 245 6.61 22.09 24.54
C ASP A 245 6.21 23.53 24.90
N MET A 246 4.95 23.71 25.32
CA MET A 246 4.37 24.99 25.75
C MET A 246 5.16 25.64 26.89
N THR A 247 6.03 24.87 27.55
CA THR A 247 6.90 25.28 28.66
C THR A 247 8.20 25.96 28.22
N LYS A 248 8.56 25.95 26.93
CA LYS A 248 9.84 26.50 26.42
C LYS A 248 9.75 27.85 25.70
N VAL A 249 8.56 28.45 25.59
CA VAL A 249 8.34 29.72 24.87
C VAL A 249 7.56 30.68 25.76
N ALA A 250 8.18 31.81 26.13
CA ALA A 250 7.58 32.80 27.04
C ALA A 250 6.53 33.72 26.37
N ASP A 251 6.43 33.71 25.04
CA ASP A 251 5.56 34.60 24.26
C ASP A 251 4.43 33.81 23.57
N ALA A 252 3.19 34.07 23.97
CA ALA A 252 1.98 33.43 23.44
C ALA A 252 1.80 33.66 21.93
N SER A 253 2.30 34.79 21.39
CA SER A 253 2.21 35.10 19.96
C SER A 253 3.20 34.28 19.11
N ALA A 254 4.36 33.97 19.68
CA ALA A 254 5.36 33.11 19.04
C ALA A 254 4.92 31.63 19.05
N VAL A 255 4.26 31.18 20.13
CA VAL A 255 3.66 29.84 20.23
C VAL A 255 2.64 29.60 19.13
N SER A 256 1.68 30.52 18.93
CA SER A 256 0.65 30.40 17.89
C SER A 256 1.24 30.31 16.48
N LYS A 257 2.27 31.12 16.17
CA LYS A 257 2.95 31.06 14.86
C LYS A 257 3.68 29.73 14.64
N LEU A 258 4.34 29.19 15.67
CA LEU A 258 5.03 27.90 15.59
C LEU A 258 4.05 26.74 15.43
N GLN A 259 2.94 26.76 16.17
CA GLN A 259 1.89 25.75 16.08
C GLN A 259 1.26 25.73 14.68
N GLY A 260 0.93 26.89 14.13
CA GLY A 260 0.32 26.99 12.80
C GLY A 260 1.25 26.50 11.70
N MET A 261 2.55 26.76 11.82
CA MET A 261 3.54 26.23 10.88
C MET A 261 3.68 24.70 11.01
N SER A 262 3.59 24.16 12.22
CA SER A 262 3.61 22.71 12.48
C SER A 262 2.39 22.01 11.90
N ASP A 263 1.20 22.56 12.08
CA ASP A 263 -0.05 22.04 11.51
C ASP A 263 -0.03 22.12 9.98
N LEU A 264 0.44 23.23 9.42
CA LEU A 264 0.59 23.38 7.98
C LEU A 264 1.58 22.35 7.41
N LEU A 265 2.73 22.15 8.07
CA LEU A 265 3.71 21.14 7.68
C LEU A 265 3.11 19.74 7.74
N LYS A 266 2.35 19.44 8.78
CA LYS A 266 1.63 18.17 8.96
C LYS A 266 0.65 17.91 7.80
N TYR A 267 -0.29 18.80 7.52
CA TYR A 267 -1.27 18.61 6.45
C TYR A 267 -0.60 18.54 5.07
N SER A 268 0.39 19.40 4.82
CA SER A 268 1.15 19.39 3.57
C SER A 268 1.91 18.09 3.36
N THR A 269 2.51 17.53 4.41
CA THR A 269 3.22 16.25 4.33
C THR A 269 2.27 15.10 4.05
N ILE A 270 1.06 15.09 4.62
CA ILE A 270 0.03 14.07 4.33
C ILE A 270 -0.37 14.10 2.85
N VAL A 271 -0.59 15.29 2.27
CA VAL A 271 -0.93 15.42 0.85
C VAL A 271 0.21 14.94 -0.04
N VAL A 272 1.46 15.34 0.25
CA VAL A 272 2.63 14.92 -0.55
C VAL A 272 2.86 13.41 -0.45
N ALA A 273 2.69 12.81 0.73
CA ALA A 273 2.88 11.38 0.94
C ALA A 273 1.77 10.51 0.33
N SER A 274 0.57 11.03 0.16
CA SER A 274 -0.56 10.29 -0.44
C SER A 274 -0.56 10.35 -1.97
N LEU A 275 0.11 11.35 -2.56
CA LEU A 275 0.14 11.58 -4.01
C LEU A 275 0.69 10.39 -4.83
N PRO A 276 1.80 9.72 -4.47
CA PRO A 276 2.29 8.56 -5.23
C PRO A 276 1.29 7.39 -5.27
N VAL A 277 0.60 7.12 -4.17
CA VAL A 277 -0.41 6.05 -4.11
C VAL A 277 -1.64 6.42 -4.94
N MET A 278 -2.08 7.68 -4.88
CA MET A 278 -3.18 8.17 -5.71
C MET A 278 -2.86 8.08 -7.22
N LEU A 279 -1.64 8.39 -7.62
CA LEU A 279 -1.21 8.27 -9.02
C LEU A 279 -1.16 6.82 -9.51
N LEU A 280 -0.81 5.87 -8.64
CA LEU A 280 -0.81 4.43 -8.98
C LEU A 280 -2.21 3.84 -9.08
N TYR A 281 -3.20 4.41 -8.39
CA TYR A 281 -4.54 3.84 -8.27
C TYR A 281 -5.25 3.61 -9.63
N PRO A 282 -5.34 4.58 -10.57
CA PRO A 282 -6.01 4.38 -11.86
C PRO A 282 -5.37 3.25 -12.70
N PHE A 283 -4.04 3.13 -12.66
CA PHE A 283 -3.32 2.09 -13.39
C PHE A 283 -3.71 0.71 -12.89
N VAL A 284 -3.83 0.56 -11.57
CA VAL A 284 -4.15 -0.74 -10.98
C VAL A 284 -5.63 -1.08 -11.03
N GLN A 285 -6.52 -0.08 -10.90
CA GLN A 285 -7.97 -0.27 -11.02
C GLN A 285 -8.34 -0.98 -12.32
N LYS A 286 -7.68 -0.65 -13.44
CA LYS A 286 -7.89 -1.32 -14.75
C LYS A 286 -7.65 -2.83 -14.70
N TYR A 287 -6.71 -3.30 -13.89
CA TYR A 287 -6.41 -4.73 -13.73
C TYR A 287 -7.27 -5.40 -12.67
N LEU A 288 -7.59 -4.69 -11.57
CA LEU A 288 -8.46 -5.20 -10.51
C LEU A 288 -9.89 -5.45 -10.99
N VAL A 289 -10.47 -4.54 -11.78
CA VAL A 289 -11.84 -4.72 -12.33
C VAL A 289 -11.91 -5.96 -13.23
N LYS A 290 -10.82 -6.34 -13.89
CA LYS A 290 -10.78 -7.57 -14.70
C LYS A 290 -10.51 -8.82 -13.86
N GLY A 291 -9.67 -8.74 -12.84
CA GLY A 291 -9.30 -9.88 -11.99
C GLY A 291 -10.38 -10.28 -10.98
N VAL A 292 -11.04 -9.31 -10.34
CA VAL A 292 -12.11 -9.58 -9.35
C VAL A 292 -13.36 -10.13 -10.01
N MET A 293 -13.68 -9.68 -11.23
CA MET A 293 -14.82 -10.18 -12.02
C MET A 293 -14.68 -11.66 -12.42
N ILE A 294 -13.48 -12.25 -12.39
CA ILE A 294 -13.29 -13.68 -12.68
C ILE A 294 -13.63 -14.53 -11.43
N GLY A 295 -13.41 -14.00 -10.23
CA GLY A 295 -13.72 -14.69 -8.97
C GLY A 295 -15.18 -14.59 -8.54
N SER A 296 -15.92 -13.58 -9.01
CA SER A 296 -17.31 -13.32 -8.63
C SER A 296 -18.35 -13.95 -9.56
N VAL A 297 -17.96 -14.54 -10.70
CA VAL A 297 -18.87 -15.29 -11.60
C VAL A 297 -18.90 -16.77 -11.19
N LYS A 298 -19.20 -17.00 -9.92
CA LYS A 298 -19.77 -18.26 -9.43
C LYS A 298 -21.02 -17.87 -8.63
N GLY A 299 -22.07 -17.57 -9.39
CA GLY A 299 -23.40 -17.16 -8.93
C GLY A 299 -24.29 -16.93 -10.12
#